data_AF-A0A9P7JTC4-F1
#
_entry.id   AF-A0A9P7JTC4-F1
#
_cell.length_a   1.000
_cell.length_b   1.000
_cell.length_c   1.000
_cell.angle_alpha   90.00
_cell.angle_beta   90.00
_cell.angle_gamma   90.00
#
_symmetry.space_group_name_H-M   'P 1'
#
loop_
_entity.id
_entity.type
_entity.pdbx_description
1 polymer ?
#
loop_
_entity_poly.entity_id
_entity_poly.type
_entity_poly.pdbx_seq_one_letter_code
_entity_poly.pdbx_strand_id
1 'polypeptide(L)'
;AEEKPPIAMNLVHPRPVACRTVMQAIADALLVERKVTSYPLPLVPFSKWLEKLESNAKDLSKERIPAIKLLNFMRAIARSDIATRASGEMDIEVAGMASCIRVTAVTERVSPTMKELKSLSSADAGQWVDYWVAAGMFQ
;
A
#
# COMPACT_ATOMS: atom_id res chain seq x y z
N ALA A 1 40.57 -7.43 4.65
CA ALA A 1 39.96 -8.34 5.64
C ALA A 1 38.54 -8.60 5.17
N GLU A 2 38.11 -9.86 5.08
CA GLU A 2 36.71 -10.18 4.77
C GLU A 2 35.83 -9.69 5.93
N GLU A 3 34.83 -8.87 5.60
CA GLU A 3 33.86 -8.37 6.57
C GLU A 3 33.00 -9.55 7.04
N LYS A 4 32.92 -9.79 8.35
CA LYS A 4 32.07 -10.86 8.90
C LYS A 4 30.61 -10.60 8.49
N PRO A 5 29.86 -11.64 8.06
CA PRO A 5 28.48 -11.46 7.64
C PRO A 5 27.63 -10.89 8.78
N PRO A 6 26.66 -10.00 8.48
CA PRO A 6 25.81 -9.41 9.50
C PRO A 6 24.91 -10.47 10.15
N ILE A 7 24.64 -10.31 11.45
CA ILE A 7 23.80 -11.24 12.24
C ILE A 7 22.33 -11.18 11.81
N ALA A 8 21.86 -10.01 11.40
CA ALA A 8 20.50 -9.79 10.91
C ALA A 8 20.50 -8.68 9.85
N MET A 9 19.54 -8.74 8.93
CA MET A 9 19.28 -7.72 7.92
C MET A 9 17.78 -7.59 7.67
N ASN A 10 17.31 -6.38 7.34
CA ASN A 10 15.90 -6.13 7.06
C ASN A 10 15.67 -6.11 5.55
N LEU A 11 14.92 -7.09 5.06
CA LEU A 11 14.57 -7.22 3.65
C LEU A 11 13.26 -6.50 3.36
N VAL A 12 13.36 -5.18 3.25
CA VAL A 12 12.24 -4.26 2.97
C VAL A 12 12.68 -3.27 1.90
N HIS A 13 11.72 -2.60 1.26
CA HIS A 13 12.03 -1.67 0.18
C HIS A 13 12.79 -0.44 0.74
N PRO A 14 14.03 -0.15 0.28
CA PRO A 14 14.87 0.90 0.89
C PRO A 14 14.44 2.32 0.49
N ARG A 15 13.66 2.45 -0.58
CA ARG A 15 13.20 3.74 -1.09
C ARG A 15 11.69 3.86 -0.96
N PRO A 16 11.18 4.58 0.06
CA PRO A 16 9.74 4.70 0.27
C PRO A 16 9.07 5.47 -0.87
N VAL A 17 7.77 5.26 -1.03
CA VAL A 17 6.92 6.04 -1.92
C VAL A 17 5.64 6.40 -1.17
N ALA A 18 5.11 7.60 -1.42
CA ALA A 18 3.85 8.00 -0.81
C ALA A 18 2.71 7.08 -1.29
N CYS A 19 1.91 6.56 -0.35
CA CYS A 19 0.76 5.71 -0.66
C CYS A 19 -0.18 6.34 -1.68
N ARG A 20 -0.42 7.66 -1.58
CA ARG A 20 -1.22 8.41 -2.55
C ARG A 20 -0.69 8.28 -3.98
N THR A 21 0.62 8.28 -4.18
CA THR A 21 1.25 8.14 -5.50
C THR A 21 0.98 6.75 -6.08
N VAL A 22 1.14 5.69 -5.28
CA VAL A 22 0.85 4.31 -5.71
C VAL A 22 -0.64 4.14 -6.02
N MET A 23 -1.53 4.62 -5.14
CA MET A 23 -2.97 4.51 -5.34
C MET A 23 -3.47 5.31 -6.55
N GLN A 24 -2.84 6.45 -6.86
CA GLN A 24 -3.16 7.21 -8.07
C GLN A 24 -2.77 6.43 -9.32
N ALA A 25 -1.57 5.84 -9.36
CA ALA A 25 -1.14 5.03 -10.49
C ALA A 25 -2.05 3.81 -10.72
N ILE A 26 -2.52 3.16 -9.64
CA ILE A 26 -3.50 2.07 -9.73
C ILE A 26 -4.84 2.58 -10.31
N ALA A 27 -5.34 3.71 -9.81
CA ALA A 27 -6.59 4.30 -10.28
C ALA A 27 -6.53 4.67 -11.77
N ASP A 28 -5.40 5.23 -12.21
CA ASP A 28 -5.17 5.60 -13.61
C ASP A 28 -5.08 4.36 -14.50
N ALA A 29 -4.37 3.30 -14.09
CA ALA A 29 -4.25 2.05 -14.83
C ALA A 29 -5.61 1.33 -15.00
N LEU A 30 -6.45 1.31 -13.96
CA LEU A 30 -7.80 0.72 -14.01
C LEU A 30 -8.71 1.41 -15.04
N LEU A 31 -8.60 2.74 -15.17
CA LEU A 31 -9.38 3.53 -16.12
C LEU A 31 -8.79 3.48 -17.53
N VAL A 32 -7.55 3.92 -17.67
CA VAL A 32 -6.94 4.28 -18.97
C VAL A 32 -6.50 3.03 -19.72
N GLU A 33 -5.86 2.09 -19.04
CA GLU A 33 -5.14 1.00 -19.70
C GLU A 33 -6.01 -0.24 -19.88
N ARG A 34 -6.95 -0.48 -18.95
CA ARG A 34 -7.75 -1.71 -18.92
C ARG A 34 -9.26 -1.47 -18.97
N LYS A 35 -9.73 -0.22 -18.88
CA LYS A 35 -11.15 0.17 -18.92
C LYS A 35 -12.02 -0.66 -17.97
N VAL A 36 -11.45 -1.06 -16.84
CA VAL A 36 -12.15 -1.80 -15.78
C VAL A 36 -13.24 -0.92 -15.19
N THR A 37 -12.98 0.38 -15.07
CA THR A 37 -13.98 1.37 -14.68
C THR A 37 -14.34 2.26 -15.87
N SER A 38 -15.61 2.68 -15.93
CA SER A 38 -16.08 3.63 -16.95
C SER A 38 -15.77 5.10 -16.58
N TYR A 39 -15.39 5.35 -15.34
CA TYR A 39 -15.14 6.69 -14.80
C TYR A 39 -13.87 6.69 -13.93
N PRO A 40 -13.19 7.86 -13.80
CA PRO A 40 -12.07 8.01 -12.88
C PRO A 40 -12.44 7.61 -11.45
N LEU A 41 -11.55 6.87 -10.79
CA LEU A 41 -11.69 6.52 -9.37
C LEU A 41 -11.09 7.65 -8.51
N PRO A 42 -11.91 8.46 -7.81
CA PRO A 42 -11.40 9.56 -7.04
C PRO A 42 -10.68 9.06 -5.77
N LEU A 43 -9.48 9.57 -5.53
CA LEU A 43 -8.81 9.39 -4.24
C LEU A 43 -9.43 10.31 -3.19
N VAL A 44 -9.97 9.70 -2.14
CA VAL A 44 -10.55 10.42 -1.00
C VAL A 44 -9.76 10.13 0.28
N PRO A 45 -9.85 10.98 1.32
CA PRO A 45 -9.26 10.67 2.62
C PRO A 45 -9.72 9.32 3.15
N PHE A 46 -8.80 8.58 3.79
CA PHE A 46 -9.07 7.22 4.28
C PHE A 46 -10.27 7.14 5.24
N SER A 47 -10.42 8.12 6.14
CA SER A 47 -11.59 8.22 7.04
C SER A 47 -12.91 8.28 6.28
N LYS A 48 -13.00 9.15 5.28
CA LYS A 48 -14.20 9.29 4.42
C LYS A 48 -14.49 8.01 3.64
N TRP A 49 -13.45 7.31 3.18
CA TRP A 49 -13.62 6.03 2.50
C TRP A 49 -14.15 4.95 3.45
N LEU A 50 -13.60 4.86 4.66
CA LEU A 50 -14.02 3.89 5.67
C LEU A 50 -15.47 4.14 6.13
N GLU A 51 -15.85 5.39 6.38
CA GLU A 51 -17.23 5.78 6.71
C GLU A 51 -18.24 5.32 5.64
N LYS A 52 -17.88 5.51 4.35
CA LYS A 52 -18.71 5.01 3.23
C LYS A 52 -18.81 3.50 3.26
N LEU A 53 -17.70 2.79 3.47
CA LEU A 53 -17.70 1.32 3.53
C LEU A 53 -18.55 0.80 4.68
N GLU A 54 -18.44 1.41 5.87
CA GLU A 54 -19.25 1.08 7.04
C GLU A 54 -20.74 1.33 6.83
N SER A 55 -21.08 2.42 6.15
CA SER A 55 -22.48 2.73 5.82
C SER A 55 -23.05 1.69 4.87
N ASN A 56 -22.31 1.33 3.82
CA ASN A 56 -22.74 0.29 2.88
C ASN A 56 -22.82 -1.09 3.53
N ALA A 57 -21.99 -1.39 4.53
CA ALA A 57 -22.03 -2.66 5.25
C ALA A 57 -23.31 -2.90 6.07
N LYS A 58 -24.13 -1.86 6.30
CA LYS A 58 -25.44 -1.98 6.96
C LYS A 58 -26.50 -2.55 6.03
N ASP A 59 -26.47 -2.13 4.77
CA ASP A 59 -27.56 -2.34 3.82
C ASP A 59 -27.20 -3.33 2.70
N LEU A 60 -25.90 -3.49 2.40
CA LEU A 60 -25.42 -4.27 1.26
C LEU A 60 -24.67 -5.53 1.70
N SER A 61 -24.88 -6.59 0.93
CA SER A 61 -24.25 -7.88 1.18
C SER A 61 -22.76 -7.87 0.81
N LYS A 62 -22.02 -8.79 1.43
CA LYS A 62 -20.57 -8.99 1.19
C LYS A 62 -20.28 -9.54 -0.21
N GLU A 63 -21.27 -10.10 -0.90
CA GLU A 63 -21.14 -10.50 -2.30
C GLU A 63 -21.14 -9.28 -3.24
N ARG A 64 -21.93 -8.25 -2.92
CA ARG A 64 -22.01 -7.04 -3.76
C ARG A 64 -20.84 -6.09 -3.57
N ILE A 65 -20.33 -5.98 -2.35
CA ILE A 65 -19.14 -5.17 -2.03
C ILE A 65 -18.13 -6.05 -1.28
N PRO A 66 -17.21 -6.71 -2.00
CA PRO A 66 -16.22 -7.59 -1.39
C PRO A 66 -15.35 -6.92 -0.32
N ALA A 67 -15.11 -5.61 -0.44
CA ALA A 67 -14.33 -4.84 0.52
C ALA A 67 -14.91 -4.88 1.95
N ILE A 68 -16.22 -5.13 2.12
CA ILE A 68 -16.86 -5.29 3.44
C ILE A 68 -16.21 -6.43 4.23
N LYS A 69 -15.68 -7.47 3.55
CA LYS A 69 -14.97 -8.58 4.20
C LYS A 69 -13.72 -8.13 4.96
N LEU A 70 -13.11 -7.01 4.55
CA LEU A 70 -11.91 -6.43 5.16
C LEU A 70 -12.22 -5.35 6.20
N LEU A 71 -13.50 -5.13 6.53
CA LEU A 71 -13.89 -3.96 7.31
C LEU A 71 -13.23 -3.90 8.70
N ASN A 72 -13.13 -5.03 9.39
CA ASN A 72 -12.46 -5.09 10.70
C ASN A 72 -10.97 -4.77 10.60
N PHE A 73 -10.31 -5.21 9.53
CA PHE A 73 -8.92 -4.89 9.25
C PHE A 73 -8.74 -3.38 9.00
N MET A 74 -9.62 -2.77 8.19
CA MET A 74 -9.58 -1.34 7.91
C MET A 74 -9.85 -0.49 9.16
N ARG A 75 -10.73 -0.93 10.06
CA ARG A 75 -10.95 -0.30 11.37
C ARG A 75 -9.71 -0.34 12.25
N ALA A 76 -8.97 -1.45 12.25
CA ALA A 76 -7.73 -1.56 13.01
C ALA A 76 -6.68 -0.57 12.50
N ILE A 77 -6.54 -0.43 11.17
CA ILE A 77 -5.68 0.58 10.55
C ILE A 77 -6.08 2.00 10.98
N ALA A 78 -7.37 2.34 10.94
CA ALA A 78 -7.85 3.66 11.33
C ALA A 78 -7.53 4.00 12.80
N ARG A 79 -7.72 3.03 13.70
CA ARG A 79 -7.38 3.20 15.13
C ARG A 79 -5.89 3.42 15.33
N SER A 80 -5.06 2.68 14.61
CA SER A 80 -3.60 2.85 14.67
C SER A 80 -3.16 4.22 14.16
N ASP A 81 -3.72 4.68 13.04
CA ASP A 81 -3.44 6.00 12.46
C ASP A 81 -3.80 7.15 13.44
N ILE A 82 -4.93 7.03 14.13
CA ILE A 82 -5.32 7.99 15.18
C ILE A 82 -4.33 7.97 16.35
N ALA A 83 -3.95 6.78 16.83
CA ALA A 83 -3.02 6.64 17.94
C ALA A 83 -1.63 7.21 17.61
N THR A 84 -1.12 6.92 16.41
CA THR A 84 0.13 7.48 15.88
C THR A 84 0.11 9.01 15.79
N ARG A 85 -0.97 9.59 15.26
CA ARG A 85 -1.09 11.05 15.19
C ARG A 85 -1.16 11.69 16.58
N ALA A 86 -1.78 11.00 17.54
CA ALA A 86 -1.86 11.46 18.92
C ALA A 86 -0.51 11.34 19.66
N SER A 87 0.33 10.35 19.33
CA SER A 87 1.68 10.19 19.92
C SER A 87 2.68 11.21 19.39
N GLY A 88 2.42 11.84 18.24
CA GLY A 88 3.34 12.78 17.60
C GLY A 88 4.54 12.10 16.92
N GLU A 89 4.54 10.77 16.81
CA GLU A 89 5.57 10.00 16.12
C GLU A 89 5.48 10.24 14.60
N MET A 90 6.58 10.73 14.01
CA MET A 90 6.66 11.05 12.58
C MET A 90 7.26 9.91 11.73
N ASP A 91 7.86 8.90 12.37
CA ASP A 91 8.54 7.78 11.70
C ASP A 91 7.65 6.52 11.64
N ILE A 92 6.44 6.67 11.10
CA ILE A 92 5.45 5.57 10.98
C ILE A 92 4.93 5.49 9.53
N GLU A 93 4.96 4.30 8.96
CA GLU A 93 4.42 4.01 7.63
C GLU A 93 2.89 3.80 7.66
N VAL A 94 2.33 3.51 6.49
CA VAL A 94 0.91 3.16 6.36
C VAL A 94 0.57 1.99 7.29
N ALA A 95 -0.64 2.04 7.86
CA ALA A 95 -1.14 1.03 8.80
C ALA A 95 -0.46 1.02 10.17
N GLY A 96 0.29 2.05 10.54
CA GLY A 96 0.91 2.12 11.88
C GLY A 96 2.20 1.29 12.00
N MET A 97 2.77 0.86 10.87
CA MET A 97 4.02 0.11 10.83
C MET A 97 5.20 1.03 11.12
N ALA A 98 6.21 0.56 11.84
CA ALA A 98 7.42 1.35 12.08
C ALA A 98 8.11 1.68 10.74
N SER A 99 8.56 2.93 10.58
CA SER A 99 9.33 3.36 9.41
C SER A 99 10.56 2.48 9.22
N CYS A 100 10.59 1.78 8.09
CA CYS A 100 11.69 0.87 7.75
C CYS A 100 12.86 1.60 7.08
N ILE A 101 12.71 2.89 6.76
CA ILE A 101 13.71 3.72 6.06
C ILE A 101 15.05 3.73 6.79
N ARG A 102 15.02 3.71 8.13
CA ARG A 102 16.25 3.73 8.95
C ARG A 102 16.89 2.36 9.15
N VAL A 103 16.29 1.29 8.62
CA VAL A 103 16.63 -0.09 8.99
C VAL A 103 17.21 -0.91 7.82
N THR A 104 17.35 -0.32 6.62
CA THR A 104 17.88 -0.98 5.41
C THR A 104 19.38 -0.82 5.17
N ALA A 105 20.09 -0.03 5.98
CA ALA A 105 21.51 0.28 5.76
C ALA A 105 22.41 -0.96 5.66
N VAL A 106 22.12 -2.00 6.45
CA VAL A 106 22.85 -3.28 6.38
C VAL A 106 22.58 -3.97 5.05
N THR A 107 21.31 -4.06 4.65
CA THR A 107 20.85 -4.70 3.42
C THR A 107 21.40 -4.00 2.18
N GLU A 108 21.43 -2.67 2.16
CA GLU A 108 22.01 -1.88 1.07
C GLU A 108 23.55 -1.99 1.01
N ARG A 109 24.22 -2.21 2.14
CA ARG A 109 25.67 -2.44 2.16
C ARG A 109 26.05 -3.79 1.54
N VAL A 110 25.29 -4.84 1.86
CA VAL A 110 25.62 -6.22 1.46
C VAL A 110 25.04 -6.62 0.09
N SER A 111 24.05 -5.90 -0.42
CA SER A 111 23.39 -6.21 -1.69
C SER A 111 23.42 -5.01 -2.65
N PRO A 112 24.22 -5.09 -3.74
CA PRO A 112 24.21 -4.07 -4.79
C PRO A 112 22.81 -3.87 -5.39
N THR A 113 22.04 -4.94 -5.57
CA THR A 113 20.66 -4.87 -6.07
C THR A 113 19.78 -4.01 -5.17
N MET A 114 19.83 -4.21 -3.85
CA MET A 114 19.05 -3.40 -2.89
C MET A 114 19.54 -1.96 -2.86
N LYS A 115 20.86 -1.76 -2.94
CA LYS A 115 21.47 -0.44 -3.03
C LYS A 115 21.03 0.33 -4.27
N GLU A 116 20.77 -0.33 -5.39
CA GLU A 116 20.40 0.32 -6.66
C GLU A 116 18.88 0.31 -6.95
N LEU A 117 18.10 -0.42 -6.15
CA LEU A 117 16.66 -0.62 -6.35
C LEU A 117 15.89 0.70 -6.31
N LYS A 118 15.32 1.13 -7.43
CA LYS A 118 14.55 2.38 -7.52
C LYS A 118 13.25 2.30 -6.71
N SER A 119 12.70 3.47 -6.35
CA SER A 119 11.33 3.55 -5.81
C SER A 119 10.33 2.93 -6.79
N LEU A 120 9.25 2.38 -6.24
CA LEU A 120 8.12 1.91 -7.04
C LEU A 120 7.61 3.02 -7.96
N SER A 121 7.38 2.65 -9.20
CA SER A 121 6.93 3.51 -10.28
C SER A 121 5.48 3.22 -10.66
N SER A 122 4.90 4.08 -11.51
CA SER A 122 3.58 3.81 -12.09
C SER A 122 3.55 2.56 -12.95
N ALA A 123 4.67 2.21 -13.61
CA ALA A 123 4.77 0.99 -14.40
C ALA A 123 4.68 -0.28 -13.54
N ASP A 124 5.19 -0.24 -12.30
CA ASP A 124 5.05 -1.36 -11.36
C ASP A 124 3.58 -1.53 -10.95
N ALA A 125 2.89 -0.43 -10.65
CA ALA A 125 1.45 -0.45 -10.35
C ALA A 125 0.61 -0.95 -11.54
N GLY A 126 0.96 -0.55 -12.77
CA GLY A 126 0.32 -1.05 -13.99
C GLY A 126 0.46 -2.56 -14.15
N GLN A 127 1.66 -3.11 -13.92
CA GLN A 127 1.88 -4.56 -13.95
C GLN A 127 1.04 -5.34 -12.92
N TRP A 128 0.78 -4.76 -11.75
CA TRP A 128 -0.12 -5.38 -10.77
C TRP A 128 -1.57 -5.43 -11.28
N VAL A 129 -2.05 -4.32 -11.85
CA VAL A 129 -3.39 -4.25 -12.45
C VAL A 129 -3.52 -5.25 -13.60
N ASP A 130 -2.49 -5.38 -14.44
CA ASP A 130 -2.43 -6.36 -15.53
C ASP A 130 -2.58 -7.79 -15.03
N TYR A 131 -1.83 -8.12 -13.98
CA TYR A 131 -1.94 -9.41 -13.35
C TYR A 131 -3.34 -9.65 -12.76
N TRP A 132 -3.92 -8.68 -12.07
CA TRP A 132 -5.26 -8.81 -11.49
C TRP A 132 -6.35 -8.99 -12.55
N VAL A 133 -6.24 -8.29 -13.69
CA VAL A 133 -7.13 -8.49 -14.84
C VAL A 133 -6.97 -9.90 -15.40
N ALA A 134 -5.72 -10.35 -15.64
CA ALA A 134 -5.44 -11.68 -16.16
C ALA A 134 -5.90 -12.80 -15.22
N ALA A 135 -5.84 -12.57 -13.90
CA ALA A 135 -6.32 -13.48 -12.87
C ALA A 135 -7.85 -13.46 -12.68
N GLY A 136 -8.57 -12.58 -13.39
CA GLY A 136 -10.04 -12.49 -13.33
C GLY A 136 -10.57 -11.79 -12.06
N MET A 137 -9.77 -10.95 -11.39
CA MET A 137 -10.19 -10.29 -10.15
C MET A 137 -11.30 -9.25 -10.32
N PHE A 138 -11.55 -8.78 -11.55
CA PHE A 138 -12.53 -7.73 -11.86
C PHE A 138 -13.75 -8.24 -12.65
N GLN A 139 -13.95 -9.55 -12.71
CA GLN A 139 -15.08 -10.19 -13.39
C GLN A 139 -16.24 -10.49 -12.44
#